data_AF-A0A314ZKY4-F1
#
_entry.id   AF-A0A314ZKY4-F1
#
_cell.length_a   1.000
_cell.length_b   1.000
_cell.length_c   1.000
_cell.angle_alpha   90.00
_cell.angle_beta   90.00
_cell.angle_gamma   90.00
#
_symmetry.space_group_name_H-M   'P 1'
#
loop_
_entity.id
_entity.type
_entity.pdbx_description
1 polymer ?
#
loop_
_entity_poly.entity_id
_entity_poly.type
_entity_poly.pdbx_seq_one_letter_code
_entity_poly.pdbx_strand_id
1 'polypeptide(L)'
;MHNINPTNDLLLENDDEVYYGYKLLNSPTLFRLALTQDGFVLSYIGSDGNQGWVIYLIAPTDICDKYGIGGPNGACSIDKSPVCSCLNGFIPNFQQDWDLVDWSYSCVRKTQLNCSADIFKKYSG
;
A
#
# COMPACT_ATOMS: atom_id res chain seq x y z
N MET A 1 -8.21 21.52 0.23
CA MET A 1 -6.96 20.99 -0.36
C MET A 1 -7.34 20.34 -1.67
N HIS A 2 -7.10 21.02 -2.80
CA HIS A 2 -7.37 20.46 -4.12
C HIS A 2 -6.24 19.50 -4.48
N ASN A 3 -6.49 18.19 -4.30
CA ASN A 3 -5.62 17.12 -4.78
C ASN A 3 -5.69 17.07 -6.30
N ILE A 4 -4.82 17.82 -6.96
CA ILE A 4 -4.51 17.61 -8.37
C ILE A 4 -3.19 16.85 -8.36
N ASN A 5 -3.23 15.57 -8.73
CA ASN A 5 -2.02 14.79 -8.94
C ASN A 5 -1.16 15.55 -9.97
N PRO A 6 0.08 15.98 -9.66
CA PRO A 6 0.90 16.78 -10.57
C PRO A 6 1.46 15.97 -11.73
N THR A 7 1.37 14.64 -11.64
CA THR A 7 1.98 13.69 -12.56
C THR A 7 0.97 12.67 -13.08
N ASN A 8 1.15 12.25 -14.32
CA ASN A 8 0.58 11.01 -14.83
C ASN A 8 1.63 9.90 -14.71
N ASP A 9 1.26 8.82 -14.04
CA ASP A 9 2.07 7.62 -13.93
C ASP A 9 2.03 6.82 -15.24
N LEU A 10 3.17 6.22 -15.59
CA LEU A 10 3.34 5.41 -16.79
C LEU A 10 4.12 4.14 -16.44
N LEU A 11 3.54 2.99 -16.75
CA LEU A 11 4.24 1.71 -16.78
C LEU A 11 4.52 1.36 -18.25
N LEU A 12 5.79 1.20 -18.59
CA LEU A 12 6.25 0.74 -19.89
C LEU A 12 6.80 -0.66 -19.71
N GLU A 13 6.22 -1.63 -20.42
CA GLU A 13 6.58 -3.04 -20.31
C GLU A 13 6.69 -3.62 -21.72
N ASN A 14 7.79 -4.33 -21.96
CA ASN A 14 8.01 -5.16 -23.14
C ASN A 14 8.79 -6.44 -22.75
N ASP A 15 9.13 -7.27 -23.73
CA ASP A 15 9.77 -8.57 -23.49
C ASP A 15 11.17 -8.47 -22.84
N ASP A 16 11.83 -7.31 -22.95
CA ASP A 16 13.20 -7.07 -22.46
C ASP A 16 13.24 -6.22 -21.17
N GLU A 17 12.30 -5.28 -21.00
CA GLU A 17 12.36 -4.26 -19.94
C GLU A 17 10.99 -3.87 -19.38
N VAL A 18 11.01 -3.51 -18.10
CA VAL A 18 9.87 -2.94 -17.38
C VAL A 18 10.34 -1.67 -16.66
N TYR A 19 9.74 -0.54 -17.01
CA TYR A 19 10.03 0.76 -16.42
C TYR A 19 8.78 1.43 -15.88
N TYR A 20 8.93 2.03 -14.71
CA TYR A 20 8.01 3.02 -14.19
C TYR A 20 8.56 4.42 -14.46
N GLY A 21 7.72 5.29 -14.98
CA GLY A 21 8.01 6.70 -15.22
C GLY A 21 6.80 7.58 -14.89
N TYR A 22 7.01 8.89 -14.89
CA TYR A 22 5.96 9.87 -14.66
C TYR A 22 6.09 11.04 -15.63
N LYS A 23 4.95 11.61 -16.03
CA LYS A 23 4.89 12.81 -16.87
C LYS A 23 4.19 13.94 -16.12
N LEU A 24 4.80 15.11 -16.09
CA LEU A 24 4.22 16.29 -15.45
C LEU A 24 3.03 16.81 -16.26
N LEU A 25 1.92 17.09 -15.56
CA LEU A 25 0.65 17.41 -16.20
C LEU A 25 0.56 18.82 -16.76
N ASN A 26 0.94 19.87 -16.01
CA ASN A 26 0.83 21.28 -16.46
C ASN A 26 1.61 22.28 -15.56
N SER A 27 2.94 22.20 -15.48
CA SER A 27 3.73 23.24 -14.80
C SER A 27 5.21 23.24 -15.20
N PRO A 28 5.94 24.38 -15.16
CA PRO A 28 7.42 24.39 -15.14
C PRO A 28 8.01 23.79 -13.86
N THR A 29 7.18 23.36 -12.92
CA THR A 29 7.60 22.79 -11.64
C THR A 29 8.37 21.48 -11.82
N LEU A 30 9.51 21.38 -11.14
CA LEU A 30 10.30 20.15 -11.09
C LEU A 30 9.65 19.14 -10.14
N PHE A 31 9.71 17.87 -10.51
CA PHE A 31 9.35 16.75 -9.64
C PHE A 31 10.54 15.83 -9.46
N ARG A 32 10.71 15.30 -8.26
CA ARG A 32 11.82 14.40 -7.93
C ARG A 32 11.35 13.32 -6.96
N LEU A 33 11.70 12.08 -7.26
CA LEU A 33 11.62 10.97 -6.30
C LEU A 33 13.01 10.76 -5.67
N ALA A 34 13.06 10.56 -4.36
CA ALA A 34 14.28 10.20 -3.65
C ALA A 34 14.01 9.11 -2.62
N LEU A 35 14.93 8.15 -2.52
CA LEU A 35 14.97 7.18 -1.44
C LEU A 35 15.89 7.71 -0.34
N THR A 36 15.38 7.84 0.88
CA THR A 36 16.16 8.26 2.04
C THR A 36 16.96 7.09 2.62
N GLN A 37 17.97 7.39 3.45
CA GLN A 37 18.83 6.37 4.06
C GLN A 37 18.06 5.45 5.03
N ASP A 38 16.98 5.94 5.63
CA ASP A 38 16.06 5.20 6.49
C ASP A 38 14.94 4.47 5.72
N GLY A 39 14.98 4.49 4.38
CA GLY A 39 14.14 3.65 3.53
C GLY A 39 12.80 4.24 3.11
N PHE A 40 12.58 5.54 3.32
CA PHE A 40 11.38 6.22 2.84
C PHE A 40 11.55 6.71 1.40
N VAL A 41 10.51 6.54 0.60
CA VAL A 41 10.41 7.18 -0.72
C VAL A 41 9.73 8.53 -0.52
N LEU A 42 10.42 9.60 -0.89
CA LEU A 42 9.92 10.97 -0.86
C LEU A 42 9.73 11.48 -2.28
N SER A 43 8.55 12.02 -2.56
CA SER A 43 8.36 12.85 -3.75
C SER A 43 8.46 14.32 -3.38
N TYR A 44 9.13 15.09 -4.23
CA TYR A 44 9.33 16.52 -4.06
C TYR A 44 8.77 17.27 -5.24
N ILE A 45 8.22 18.44 -4.95
CA ILE A 45 7.79 19.43 -5.93
C ILE A 45 8.64 20.68 -5.72
N GLY A 46 9.14 21.28 -6.80
CA GLY A 46 9.85 22.56 -6.75
C GLY A 46 8.92 23.71 -6.35
N SER A 47 9.37 24.61 -5.48
CA SER A 47 8.59 25.80 -5.13
C SER A 47 8.79 26.94 -6.14
N ASP A 48 7.70 27.54 -6.60
CA ASP A 48 7.76 28.74 -7.44
C ASP A 48 8.33 29.91 -6.62
N GLY A 49 9.43 30.48 -7.09
CA GLY A 49 10.04 31.69 -6.53
C GLY A 49 11.03 31.51 -5.37
N ASN A 50 11.22 30.30 -4.80
CA ASN A 50 12.06 30.11 -3.61
C ASN A 50 13.19 29.06 -3.73
N GLN A 51 13.59 28.64 -4.95
CA GLN A 51 14.70 27.70 -5.24
C GLN A 51 14.72 26.42 -4.37
N GLY A 52 13.59 26.03 -3.77
CA GLY A 52 13.50 24.99 -2.75
C GLY A 52 12.67 23.80 -3.21
N TRP A 53 12.83 22.68 -2.50
CA TRP A 53 12.02 21.48 -2.68
C TRP A 53 11.05 21.34 -1.52
N VAL A 54 9.77 21.09 -1.83
CA VAL A 54 8.74 20.79 -0.83
C VAL A 54 8.35 19.32 -0.96
N ILE A 55 8.22 18.63 0.17
CA ILE A 55 7.75 17.23 0.18
C ILE A 55 6.28 17.21 -0.24
N TYR A 56 5.97 16.40 -1.24
CA TYR A 56 4.62 16.20 -1.75
C TYR A 56 4.00 14.92 -1.20
N LEU A 57 4.70 13.79 -1.29
CA LEU A 57 4.29 12.50 -0.73
C LEU A 57 5.46 11.81 -0.04
N ILE A 58 5.12 10.93 0.90
CA ILE A 58 6.02 10.03 1.61
C ILE A 58 5.44 8.62 1.58
N ALA A 59 6.27 7.63 1.26
CA ALA A 59 5.91 6.21 1.34
C ALA A 59 6.97 5.45 2.15
N PRO A 60 6.59 4.50 3.02
CA PRO A 60 5.22 4.19 3.44
C PRO A 60 4.54 5.35 4.18
N THR A 61 3.24 5.56 3.96
CA THR A 61 2.44 6.63 4.60
C THR A 61 1.92 6.18 5.96
N ASP A 62 1.49 4.93 6.08
CA ASP A 62 0.94 4.39 7.33
C ASP A 62 1.42 2.96 7.63
N ILE A 63 0.87 2.36 8.69
CA ILE A 63 1.27 1.03 9.13
C ILE A 63 0.90 -0.06 8.11
N CYS A 64 -0.20 0.09 7.36
CA CYS A 64 -0.66 -0.87 6.37
C CYS A 64 0.21 -0.93 5.11
N ASP A 65 0.98 0.13 4.83
CA ASP A 65 1.96 0.15 3.75
C ASP A 65 3.23 -0.67 4.10
N LYS A 66 3.41 -1.08 5.36
CA LYS A 66 4.54 -1.91 5.74
C LYS A 66 4.32 -3.34 5.26
N TYR A 67 5.32 -3.86 4.58
CA TYR A 67 5.31 -5.22 4.08
C TYR A 67 5.05 -6.25 5.20
N GLY A 68 4.13 -7.18 4.95
CA GLY A 68 3.80 -8.28 5.86
C GLY A 68 2.79 -7.95 6.95
N ILE A 69 2.33 -6.70 7.08
CA ILE A 69 1.28 -6.35 8.06
C ILE A 69 -0.05 -7.05 7.72
N GLY A 70 -0.67 -7.63 8.74
CA GLY A 70 -1.91 -8.41 8.63
C GLY A 70 -1.71 -9.87 8.22
N GLY A 71 -0.50 -10.24 7.79
CA GLY A 71 -0.14 -11.62 7.46
C GLY A 71 -0.94 -12.24 6.31
N PRO A 72 -0.68 -13.52 5.99
CA PRO A 72 -1.41 -14.23 4.94
C PRO A 72 -2.92 -14.32 5.22
N ASN A 73 -3.74 -14.02 4.21
CA ASN A 73 -5.21 -14.00 4.29
C ASN A 73 -5.80 -13.01 5.33
N GLY A 74 -4.99 -12.08 5.82
CA GLY A 74 -5.46 -10.90 6.55
C GLY A 74 -5.51 -9.66 5.66
N ALA A 75 -6.19 -8.64 6.17
CA ALA A 75 -6.26 -7.32 5.56
C ALA A 75 -5.99 -6.25 6.61
N CYS A 76 -5.25 -5.22 6.22
CA CYS A 76 -4.94 -4.06 7.03
C CYS A 76 -5.78 -2.87 6.58
N SER A 77 -6.38 -2.17 7.53
CA SER A 77 -7.16 -0.95 7.30
C SER A 77 -7.01 -0.03 8.50
N ILE A 78 -6.46 1.16 8.27
CA ILE A 78 -6.27 2.19 9.32
C ILE A 78 -7.60 2.72 9.88
N ASP A 79 -8.71 2.51 9.16
CA ASP A 79 -10.05 2.92 9.58
C ASP A 79 -10.71 1.91 10.53
N LYS A 80 -10.06 0.78 10.81
CA LYS A 80 -10.59 -0.31 11.65
C LYS A 80 -9.80 -0.45 12.95
N SER A 81 -10.49 -0.94 13.98
CA SER A 81 -9.89 -1.37 15.24
C SER A 81 -10.41 -2.77 15.58
N PRO A 82 -9.55 -3.82 15.59
CA PRO A 82 -8.12 -3.78 15.29
C PRO A 82 -7.81 -3.41 13.83
N VAL A 83 -6.62 -2.85 13.59
CA VAL A 83 -6.17 -2.37 12.27
C VAL A 83 -6.05 -3.51 11.26
N CYS A 84 -5.65 -4.70 11.73
CA CYS A 84 -5.68 -5.90 10.92
C CYS A 84 -6.91 -6.75 11.26
N SER A 85 -7.42 -7.48 10.26
CA SER A 85 -8.47 -8.48 10.45
C SER A 85 -8.36 -9.59 9.41
N CYS A 86 -8.82 -10.81 9.74
CA CYS A 86 -8.89 -11.89 8.77
C CYS A 86 -9.95 -11.61 7.69
N LEU A 87 -9.65 -12.00 6.45
CA LEU A 87 -10.62 -11.95 5.36
C LEU A 87 -11.87 -12.78 5.68
N ASN A 88 -13.01 -12.41 5.08
CA ASN A 88 -14.28 -13.12 5.33
C ASN A 88 -14.17 -14.61 4.95
N GLY A 89 -14.42 -15.49 5.93
CA GLY A 89 -14.25 -16.94 5.78
C GLY A 89 -12.93 -17.47 6.34
N PHE A 90 -12.10 -16.61 6.90
CA PHE A 90 -10.86 -16.96 7.60
C PHE A 90 -10.95 -16.58 9.09
N ILE A 91 -10.15 -17.25 9.90
CA ILE A 91 -10.00 -17.01 11.35
C ILE A 91 -8.50 -16.94 11.69
N PRO A 92 -8.13 -16.27 12.79
CA PRO A 92 -6.75 -16.30 13.28
C PRO A 92 -6.26 -17.72 13.51
N ASN A 93 -5.04 -18.04 13.07
CA ASN A 93 -4.41 -19.32 13.42
C ASN A 93 -4.09 -19.39 14.92
N PHE A 94 -3.62 -18.27 15.48
CA PHE A 94 -3.32 -18.10 16.90
C PHE A 94 -4.08 -16.89 17.44
N GLN A 95 -5.20 -17.14 18.10
CA GLN A 95 -6.02 -16.04 18.64
C GLN A 95 -5.28 -15.21 19.68
N GLN A 96 -4.42 -15.84 20.49
CA GLN A 96 -3.66 -15.18 21.55
C GLN A 96 -2.70 -14.10 20.99
N ASP A 97 -2.03 -14.37 19.88
CA ASP A 97 -1.11 -13.40 19.26
C ASP A 97 -1.88 -12.21 18.66
N TRP A 98 -3.04 -12.49 18.06
CA TRP A 98 -3.94 -11.46 17.55
C TRP A 98 -4.48 -10.53 18.63
N ASP A 99 -4.78 -11.08 19.81
CA ASP A 99 -5.21 -10.32 20.98
C ASP A 99 -4.07 -9.46 21.56
N LEU A 100 -2.81 -9.85 21.29
CA LEU A 100 -1.59 -9.10 21.65
C LEU A 100 -1.11 -8.13 20.56
N VAL A 101 -1.92 -7.88 19.53
CA VAL A 101 -1.61 -6.95 18.42
C VAL A 101 -0.45 -7.46 17.54
N ASP A 102 -0.14 -8.77 17.60
CA ASP A 102 0.77 -9.43 16.67
C ASP A 102 -0.03 -10.08 15.53
N TRP A 103 -0.20 -9.32 14.46
CA TRP A 103 -0.93 -9.74 13.25
C TRP A 103 -0.01 -10.31 12.17
N SER A 104 1.24 -10.62 12.51
CA SER A 104 2.18 -11.22 11.55
C SER A 104 1.79 -12.65 11.17
N TYR A 105 1.03 -13.32 12.04
CA TYR A 105 0.57 -14.69 11.84
C TYR A 105 -0.59 -14.80 10.85
N SER A 106 -0.58 -15.89 10.09
CA SER A 106 -1.57 -16.17 9.05
C SER A 106 -2.99 -16.36 9.60
N CYS A 107 -3.97 -15.94 8.81
CA CYS A 107 -5.34 -16.39 8.94
C CYS A 107 -5.54 -17.71 8.16
N VAL A 108 -6.28 -18.65 8.76
CA VAL A 108 -6.61 -19.96 8.17
C VAL A 108 -8.08 -20.01 7.79
N ARG A 109 -8.43 -20.83 6.79
CA ARG A 109 -9.83 -20.98 6.37
C ARG A 109 -10.65 -21.53 7.53
N LYS A 110 -11.80 -20.91 7.79
CA LYS A 110 -12.78 -21.40 8.77
C LYS A 110 -13.39 -22.74 8.35
N THR A 111 -13.46 -22.99 7.04
CA THR A 111 -14.06 -24.20 6.46
C THR A 111 -13.16 -24.75 5.38
N GLN A 112 -12.97 -26.07 5.38
CA GLN A 112 -12.19 -26.76 4.36
C GLN A 112 -12.88 -26.68 2.99
N LEU A 113 -12.08 -26.55 1.95
CA LEU A 113 -12.54 -26.50 0.56
C LEU A 113 -13.04 -27.86 0.08
N ASN A 114 -14.04 -27.85 -0.80
CA ASN A 114 -14.60 -29.05 -1.43
C ASN A 114 -14.49 -29.03 -2.96
N CYS A 115 -13.79 -28.04 -3.54
CA CYS A 115 -13.55 -27.81 -4.97
C CYS A 115 -14.82 -27.57 -5.81
N SER A 116 -15.77 -28.49 -5.78
CA SER A 116 -16.98 -28.50 -6.62
C SER A 116 -18.04 -27.48 -6.17
N ALA A 117 -18.07 -27.12 -4.89
CA ALA A 117 -19.08 -26.24 -4.29
C ALA A 117 -18.49 -24.95 -3.70
N ASP A 118 -17.19 -24.72 -3.90
CA ASP A 118 -16.52 -23.56 -3.35
C ASP A 118 -16.97 -22.29 -4.09
N ILE A 119 -16.97 -21.18 -3.35
CA ILE A 119 -17.31 -19.86 -3.90
C ILE A 119 -16.21 -18.85 -3.56
N PHE A 120 -16.12 -17.83 -4.40
CA PHE A 120 -15.30 -16.66 -4.12
C PHE A 120 -16.13 -15.58 -3.43
N LYS A 121 -15.57 -14.98 -2.39
CA LYS A 121 -16.14 -13.79 -1.74
C LYS A 121 -15.37 -12.57 -2.23
N LYS A 122 -16.10 -11.57 -2.71
CA LYS A 122 -15.51 -10.27 -3.05
C LYS A 122 -14.96 -9.60 -1.79
N TYR A 123 -13.71 -9.16 -1.82
CA TYR A 123 -13.15 -8.27 -0.82
C TYR A 123 -13.49 -6.82 -1.21
N SER A 124 -14.02 -6.04 -0.28
CA SER A 124 -14.55 -4.70 -0.57
C SER A 124 -13.57 -3.54 -0.32
N GLY A 125 -12.37 -3.82 0.22
CA GLY A 125 -11.44 -2.77 0.63
C GLY A 125 -11.89 -2.15 1.95
#